data_AF-A0A6M1KUI9-F1
#
_entry.id   AF-A0A6M1KUI9-F1
#
_cell.length_a   1.000
_cell.length_b   1.000
_cell.length_c   1.000
_cell.angle_alpha   90.00
_cell.angle_beta   90.00
_cell.angle_gamma   90.00
#
_symmetry.space_group_name_H-M   'P 1'
#
loop_
_entity.id
_entity.type
_entity.pdbx_description
1 polymer ?
#
loop_
_entity_poly.entity_id
_entity_poly.type
_entity_poly.pdbx_seq_one_letter_code
_entity_poly.pdbx_strand_id
1 'polypeptide(L)'
;MAGLLAAVAVALPVFGSPFDPLLLLIVVVLVVNVAGHGIKIVVDTMVQHECADTFRGRLFAVNDTAFNLAYVLGMVAAARFIPDDGRSPLLLGVAAAGYGCLAVGYAVAAGRWARKAGDDIALPVATMPAVDR
;
A
#
# COMPACT_ATOMS: atom_id res chain seq x y z
N MET A 1 -2.29 -5.02 3.82
CA MET A 1 -2.18 -4.09 2.68
C MET A 1 -3.55 -3.70 2.11
N ALA A 2 -4.29 -4.61 1.47
CA ALA A 2 -5.53 -4.29 0.75
C ALA A 2 -6.60 -3.59 1.62
N GLY A 3 -6.79 -4.03 2.87
CA GLY A 3 -7.73 -3.40 3.80
C GLY A 3 -7.38 -1.94 4.16
N LEU A 4 -6.09 -1.63 4.33
CA LEU A 4 -5.64 -0.25 4.61
C LEU A 4 -5.87 0.66 3.40
N LEU A 5 -5.61 0.16 2.19
CA LEU A 5 -5.86 0.88 0.95
C LEU A 5 -7.36 1.13 0.73
N ALA A 6 -8.20 0.11 1.00
CA ALA A 6 -9.65 0.23 0.91
C ALA A 6 -10.20 1.24 1.93
N ALA A 7 -9.67 1.24 3.15
CA ALA A 7 -10.06 2.22 4.18
C ALA A 7 -9.80 3.66 3.72
N VAL A 8 -8.65 3.93 3.09
CA VAL A 8 -8.35 5.26 2.52
C VAL A 8 -9.29 5.60 1.36
N ALA A 9 -9.51 4.65 0.44
CA ALA A 9 -10.38 4.81 -0.71
C ALA A 9 -11.82 5.20 -0.32
N VAL A 10 -12.31 4.68 0.82
CA VAL A 10 -13.64 5.00 1.36
C VAL A 10 -13.61 6.28 2.20
N ALA A 11 -12.60 6.47 3.04
CA ALA A 11 -12.53 7.62 3.95
C ALA A 11 -12.44 8.96 3.20
N LEU A 12 -11.73 9.00 2.06
CA LEU A 12 -11.59 10.20 1.24
C LEU A 12 -12.95 10.78 0.79
N PRO A 13 -13.82 10.06 0.06
CA PRO A 13 -15.13 10.58 -0.35
C PRO A 13 -16.10 10.74 0.82
N VAL A 14 -16.08 9.85 1.81
CA VAL A 14 -17.04 9.88 2.93
C VAL A 14 -16.79 11.07 3.85
N PHE A 15 -15.54 11.30 4.25
CA PHE A 15 -15.21 12.34 5.23
C PHE A 15 -14.59 13.59 4.61
N GLY A 16 -14.07 13.51 3.38
CA GLY A 16 -13.47 14.65 2.70
C GLY A 16 -14.43 15.42 1.76
N SER A 17 -15.54 14.82 1.32
CA SER A 17 -16.53 15.53 0.49
C SER A 17 -17.18 16.76 1.13
N PRO A 18 -17.36 16.85 2.48
CA PRO A 18 -17.89 18.06 3.10
C PRO A 18 -16.92 19.24 3.06
N PHE A 19 -15.64 19.01 2.75
CA PHE A 19 -14.55 20.00 2.86
C PHE A 19 -14.54 20.75 4.20
N ASP A 20 -14.97 20.07 5.27
CA ASP A 20 -14.86 20.55 6.63
C ASP A 20 -13.40 20.39 7.09
N PRO A 21 -12.73 21.47 7.52
CA PRO A 21 -11.32 21.42 7.91
C PRO A 21 -11.05 20.40 9.02
N LEU A 22 -11.98 20.23 9.95
CA LEU A 22 -11.81 19.33 11.10
C LEU A 22 -11.89 17.87 10.67
N LEU A 23 -12.86 17.52 9.81
CA LEU A 23 -12.96 16.16 9.24
C LEU A 23 -11.77 15.83 8.34
N LEU A 24 -11.32 16.76 7.51
CA LEU A 24 -10.15 16.57 6.66
C LEU A 24 -8.86 16.38 7.49
N LEU A 25 -8.58 17.29 8.42
CA LEU A 25 -7.34 17.27 9.21
C LEU A 25 -7.29 16.15 10.24
N ILE A 26 -8.43 15.79 10.85
CA ILE A 26 -8.44 14.77 11.90
C ILE A 26 -8.68 13.39 11.31
N VAL A 27 -9.72 13.21 10.50
CA VAL A 27 -10.13 11.87 10.07
C VAL A 27 -9.37 11.44 8.82
N VAL A 28 -9.41 12.25 7.76
CA VAL A 28 -8.82 11.86 6.47
C VAL A 28 -7.30 11.77 6.58
N VAL A 29 -6.63 12.79 7.12
CA VAL A 29 -5.17 12.79 7.30
C VAL A 29 -4.73 11.63 8.19
N LEU A 30 -5.44 11.35 9.30
CA LEU A 30 -5.10 10.22 10.17
C LEU A 30 -5.20 8.89 9.42
N VAL A 31 -6.33 8.64 8.74
CA VAL A 31 -6.53 7.37 8.02
C VAL A 31 -5.48 7.18 6.93
N VAL A 32 -5.18 8.22 6.16
CA VAL A 32 -4.14 8.20 5.11
C VAL A 32 -2.75 7.90 5.72
N ASN A 33 -2.38 8.57 6.80
CA ASN A 33 -1.07 8.38 7.42
C ASN A 33 -0.93 7.02 8.12
N VAL A 34 -1.96 6.56 8.83
CA VAL A 34 -1.97 5.22 9.43
C VAL A 34 -1.84 4.15 8.36
N ALA A 35 -2.58 4.28 7.25
CA ALA A 35 -2.47 3.35 6.13
C ALA A 35 -1.06 3.41 5.50
N GLY A 36 -0.54 4.60 5.21
CA GLY A 36 0.77 4.78 4.60
C GLY A 36 1.91 4.20 5.45
N HIS A 37 1.94 4.53 6.75
CA HIS A 37 2.96 4.02 7.66
C HIS A 37 2.79 2.53 7.96
N GLY A 38 1.56 2.03 8.10
CA GLY A 38 1.30 0.60 8.27
C GLY A 38 1.78 -0.22 7.07
N ILE A 39 1.58 0.29 5.85
CA ILE A 39 2.12 -0.30 4.63
C ILE A 39 3.65 -0.28 4.63
N LYS A 40 4.26 0.86 4.96
CA LYS A 40 5.73 1.02 5.00
C LYS A 40 6.38 0.00 5.94
N ILE A 41 5.84 -0.17 7.15
CA ILE A 41 6.36 -1.15 8.13
C ILE A 41 6.37 -2.56 7.54
N VAL A 42 5.29 -2.98 6.87
CA VAL A 42 5.22 -4.32 6.25
C VAL A 42 6.24 -4.49 5.14
N VAL A 43 6.46 -3.45 4.31
CA VAL A 43 7.46 -3.50 3.25
C VAL A 43 8.88 -3.57 3.84
N ASP A 44 9.17 -2.76 4.85
CA ASP A 44 10.47 -2.73 5.50
C ASP A 44 10.80 -4.07 6.18
N THR A 45 9.81 -4.71 6.82
CA THR A 45 10.01 -6.03 7.42
C THR A 45 10.15 -7.14 6.38
N MET A 46 9.42 -7.09 5.26
CA MET A 46 9.61 -8.04 4.16
C MET A 46 11.02 -7.94 3.56
N VAL A 47 11.50 -6.72 3.30
CA VAL A 47 12.87 -6.50 2.81
C VAL A 47 13.90 -7.06 3.79
N GLN A 48 13.71 -6.87 5.09
CA GLN A 48 14.60 -7.42 6.11
C GLN A 48 14.56 -8.95 6.17
N HIS A 49 13.40 -9.56 5.95
CA HIS A 49 13.22 -11.00 6.00
C HIS A 49 13.78 -11.72 4.76
N GLU A 50 13.60 -11.14 3.57
CA GLU A 50 13.94 -11.79 2.30
C GLU A 50 15.40 -11.53 1.86
N CYS A 51 16.06 -10.51 2.40
CA CYS A 51 17.39 -10.11 1.95
C CYS A 51 18.52 -10.56 2.87
N ALA A 52 19.55 -11.15 2.27
CA ALA A 52 20.79 -11.49 2.94
C ALA A 52 21.44 -10.26 3.58
N ASP A 53 21.98 -10.44 4.79
CA ASP A 53 22.52 -9.38 5.66
C ASP A 53 23.55 -8.48 4.95
N THR A 54 24.36 -9.07 4.07
CA THR A 54 25.38 -8.37 3.26
C THR A 54 24.79 -7.30 2.32
N PHE A 55 23.51 -7.42 1.94
CA PHE A 55 22.80 -6.52 1.03
C PHE A 55 21.69 -5.70 1.70
N ARG A 56 21.23 -6.13 2.89
CA ARG A 56 20.08 -5.56 3.60
C ARG A 56 20.15 -4.05 3.74
N GLY A 57 21.30 -3.50 4.16
CA GLY A 57 21.46 -2.05 4.33
C GLY A 57 21.36 -1.26 3.02
N ARG A 58 21.89 -1.80 1.92
CA ARG A 58 21.81 -1.15 0.59
C ARG A 58 20.39 -1.16 0.06
N LEU A 59 19.70 -2.30 0.16
CA LEU A 59 18.33 -2.40 -0.33
C LEU A 59 17.36 -1.57 0.52
N PHE A 60 17.56 -1.52 1.84
CA PHE A 60 16.79 -0.66 2.73
C PHE A 60 16.92 0.82 2.35
N ALA A 61 18.14 1.30 2.09
CA ALA A 61 18.36 2.68 1.66
C ALA A 61 17.66 3.00 0.32
N VAL A 62 17.68 2.08 -0.65
CA VAL A 62 16.96 2.24 -1.93
C VAL A 62 15.45 2.27 -1.72
N ASN A 63 14.92 1.34 -0.91
CA ASN A 63 13.48 1.27 -0.61
C ASN A 63 12.99 2.55 0.08
N ASP A 64 13.70 3.00 1.11
CA ASP A 64 13.31 4.21 1.86
C ASP A 64 13.41 5.47 0.99
N THR A 65 14.48 5.60 0.20
CA THR A 65 14.64 6.73 -0.73
C THR A 65 13.54 6.74 -1.79
N ALA A 66 13.21 5.58 -2.37
CA ALA A 66 12.14 5.48 -3.36
C ALA A 66 10.77 5.85 -2.78
N PHE A 67 10.47 5.39 -1.56
CA PHE A 67 9.23 5.75 -0.86
C PHE A 67 9.15 7.26 -0.61
N ASN A 68 10.20 7.84 -0.03
CA ASN A 68 10.22 9.27 0.28
C ASN A 68 10.17 10.12 -0.99
N LEU A 69 10.87 9.70 -2.06
CA LEU A 69 10.82 10.39 -3.35
C LEU A 69 9.42 10.35 -3.96
N ALA A 70 8.77 9.19 -3.98
CA ALA A 70 7.40 9.06 -4.47
C ALA A 70 6.42 9.94 -3.67
N TYR A 71 6.59 10.01 -2.34
CA TYR A 71 5.78 10.83 -1.46
C TYR A 71 5.93 12.33 -1.78
N VAL A 72 7.17 12.82 -1.91
CA VAL A 72 7.45 14.22 -2.28
C VAL A 72 6.93 14.55 -3.67
N LEU A 73 7.17 13.68 -4.66
CA LEU A 73 6.66 13.86 -6.02
C LEU A 73 5.14 13.91 -6.06
N GLY A 74 4.46 13.05 -5.30
CA GLY A 74 3.01 13.07 -5.15
C GLY A 74 2.50 14.38 -4.57
N MET A 75 3.14 14.90 -3.52
CA MET A 75 2.78 16.20 -2.93
C MET A 75 2.99 17.36 -3.91
N VAL A 76 4.14 17.40 -4.59
CA VAL A 76 4.45 18.45 -5.58
C VAL A 76 3.47 18.40 -6.77
N ALA A 77 3.13 17.20 -7.24
CA ALA A 77 2.14 17.02 -8.28
C ALA A 77 0.75 17.48 -7.82
N ALA A 78 0.32 17.07 -6.61
CA ALA A 78 -0.98 17.44 -6.07
C ALA A 78 -1.12 18.96 -5.87
N ALA A 79 -0.09 19.62 -5.35
CA ALA A 79 -0.08 21.06 -5.11
C ALA A 79 -0.40 21.89 -6.38
N ARG A 80 -0.09 21.37 -7.56
CA ARG A 80 -0.36 22.04 -8.85
C ARG A 80 -1.85 22.10 -9.22
N PHE A 81 -2.68 21.28 -8.56
CA PHE A 81 -4.12 21.13 -8.85
C PHE A 81 -5.01 21.52 -7.67
N ILE A 82 -4.43 22.09 -6.61
CA ILE A 82 -5.16 22.63 -5.46
C ILE A 82 -5.44 24.12 -5.74
N PRO A 83 -6.71 24.55 -5.79
CA PRO A 83 -7.06 25.96 -5.91
C PRO A 83 -6.75 26.73 -4.62
N ASP A 84 -6.76 28.06 -4.67
CA ASP A 84 -6.44 28.94 -3.53
C ASP A 84 -7.37 28.75 -2.32
N ASP A 85 -8.60 28.24 -2.56
CA ASP A 85 -9.56 27.92 -1.51
C ASP A 85 -9.34 26.53 -0.86
N GLY A 86 -8.36 25.76 -1.35
CA GLY A 86 -7.99 24.43 -0.86
C GLY A 86 -8.96 23.32 -1.26
N ARG A 87 -10.03 23.62 -2.01
CA ARG A 87 -11.11 22.67 -2.30
C ARG A 87 -10.95 22.09 -3.69
N SER A 88 -10.49 20.84 -3.77
CA SER A 88 -10.36 20.13 -5.04
C SER A 88 -11.10 18.79 -5.03
N PRO A 89 -12.41 18.77 -5.40
CA PRO A 89 -13.18 17.52 -5.53
C PRO A 89 -12.57 16.55 -6.55
N LEU A 90 -11.98 17.08 -7.62
CA LEU A 90 -11.27 16.29 -8.62
C LEU A 90 -10.10 15.53 -7.99
N LEU A 91 -9.24 16.23 -7.24
CA LEU A 91 -8.07 15.63 -6.60
C LEU A 91 -8.48 14.54 -5.59
N LEU A 92 -9.54 14.82 -4.84
CA LEU A 92 -10.13 13.87 -3.88
C LEU A 92 -10.66 12.63 -4.58
N GLY A 93 -11.40 12.80 -5.69
CA GLY A 93 -11.93 11.71 -6.49
C GLY A 93 -10.83 10.86 -7.14
N VAL A 94 -9.81 11.50 -7.70
CA VAL A 94 -8.64 10.81 -8.28
C VAL A 94 -7.88 10.02 -7.23
N ALA A 95 -7.65 10.60 -6.05
CA ALA A 95 -6.99 9.91 -4.95
C ALA A 95 -7.82 8.70 -4.48
N ALA A 96 -9.12 8.87 -4.26
CA ALA A 96 -10.02 7.79 -3.85
C ALA A 96 -10.04 6.63 -4.87
N ALA A 97 -10.14 6.96 -6.16
CA ALA A 97 -10.09 5.99 -7.24
C ALA A 97 -8.73 5.26 -7.27
N GLY A 98 -7.61 6.00 -7.15
CA GLY A 98 -6.26 5.43 -7.13
C GLY A 98 -6.07 4.44 -5.98
N TYR A 99 -6.45 4.81 -4.75
CA TYR A 99 -6.41 3.91 -3.60
C TYR A 99 -7.34 2.70 -3.77
N GLY A 100 -8.52 2.89 -4.38
CA GLY A 100 -9.46 1.82 -4.69
C GLY A 100 -8.88 0.81 -5.70
N CYS A 101 -8.27 1.29 -6.79
CA CYS A 101 -7.59 0.45 -7.77
C CYS A 101 -6.44 -0.34 -7.14
N LEU A 102 -5.64 0.29 -6.28
CA LEU A 102 -4.57 -0.39 -5.54
C LEU A 102 -5.14 -1.44 -4.58
N ALA A 103 -6.22 -1.14 -3.86
CA ALA A 103 -6.87 -2.09 -2.95
C ALA A 103 -7.35 -3.35 -3.69
N VAL A 104 -8.04 -3.17 -4.82
CA VAL A 104 -8.51 -4.27 -5.67
C VAL A 104 -7.33 -5.04 -6.25
N GLY A 105 -6.32 -4.35 -6.79
CA GLY A 105 -5.13 -4.98 -7.36
C GLY A 105 -4.41 -5.87 -6.35
N TYR A 106 -4.18 -5.36 -5.13
CA TYR A 106 -3.57 -6.14 -4.05
C TYR A 106 -4.46 -7.29 -3.57
N ALA A 107 -5.77 -7.11 -3.48
CA ALA A 107 -6.68 -8.19 -3.09
C ALA A 107 -6.69 -9.32 -4.13
N VAL A 108 -6.74 -8.99 -5.43
CA VAL A 108 -6.71 -9.97 -6.52
C VAL A 108 -5.35 -10.68 -6.59
N ALA A 109 -4.25 -9.94 -6.47
CA ALA A 109 -2.91 -10.52 -6.42
C ALA A 109 -2.79 -11.47 -5.23
N ALA A 110 -3.06 -11.00 -4.01
CA ALA A 110 -2.99 -11.84 -2.81
C ALA A 110 -3.88 -13.09 -2.91
N GLY A 111 -5.10 -12.96 -3.43
CA GLY A 111 -6.01 -14.09 -3.62
C GLY A 111 -5.54 -15.10 -4.68
N ARG A 112 -4.84 -14.64 -5.72
CA ARG A 112 -4.19 -15.54 -6.70
C ARG A 112 -3.03 -16.31 -6.08
N TRP A 113 -2.20 -15.64 -5.28
CA TRP A 113 -1.07 -16.26 -4.60
C TRP A 113 -1.54 -17.28 -3.55
N ALA A 114 -2.55 -16.94 -2.76
CA ALA A 114 -3.15 -17.84 -1.77
C ALA A 114 -3.73 -19.11 -2.42
N ARG A 115 -4.41 -18.96 -3.58
CA ARG A 115 -4.90 -20.12 -4.33
C ARG A 115 -3.77 -21.00 -4.85
N LYS A 116 -2.74 -20.41 -5.46
CA LYS A 116 -1.58 -21.17 -5.96
C LYS A 116 -0.87 -21.93 -4.85
N ALA A 117 -0.62 -21.29 -3.70
CA ALA A 117 -0.03 -21.96 -2.55
C ALA A 117 -0.92 -23.07 -1.98
N GLY A 118 -2.24 -22.89 -2.04
CA GLY A 118 -3.25 -23.90 -1.70
C GLY A 118 -3.25 -25.10 -2.65
N ASP A 119 -3.02 -24.87 -3.94
CA ASP A 119 -2.86 -25.94 -4.93
C ASP A 119 -1.55 -26.71 -4.68
N ASP A 120 -0.45 -26.02 -4.36
CA ASP A 120 0.85 -26.64 -4.08
C ASP A 120 0.84 -27.59 -2.86
N ILE A 121 0.03 -27.31 -1.83
CA ILE A 121 -0.18 -28.21 -0.67
C ILE A 121 -1.20 -29.33 -0.95
N ALA A 122 -2.12 -29.13 -1.89
CA ALA A 122 -3.13 -30.12 -2.25
C ALA A 122 -2.59 -31.19 -3.20
N LEU A 123 -1.52 -30.90 -3.94
CA LEU A 123 -0.80 -31.90 -4.73
C LEU A 123 -0.02 -32.84 -3.80
N PRO A 124 -0.21 -34.18 -3.89
CA PRO A 124 0.57 -35.10 -3.10
C PRO A 124 2.05 -34.90 -3.44
N VAL A 125 2.87 -34.64 -2.42
CA VAL A 125 4.33 -34.67 -2.53
C VAL A 125 4.69 -36.02 -3.13
N ALA A 126 4.92 -36.05 -4.44
CA ALA A 126 5.34 -37.25 -5.13
C ALA A 126 6.61 -37.72 -4.43
N THR A 127 6.46 -38.86 -3.76
CA THR A 127 7.48 -39.69 -3.12
C THR A 127 8.89 -39.19 -3.39
N MET A 128 9.50 -38.52 -2.40
CA MET A 128 10.95 -38.39 -2.38
C MET A 128 11.51 -39.82 -2.44
N PRO A 129 12.38 -40.15 -3.42
CA PRO A 129 12.95 -41.49 -3.48
C PRO A 129 13.66 -41.76 -2.16
N ALA A 130 13.35 -42.91 -1.56
CA ALA A 130 13.98 -43.36 -0.34
C ALA A 130 15.51 -43.30 -0.55
N VAL A 131 16.18 -42.49 0.27
CA VAL A 131 17.63 -42.53 0.38
C VAL A 131 17.97 -43.91 0.95
N ASP A 132 18.36 -44.80 0.06
CA ASP A 132 18.96 -46.09 0.41
C ASP A 132 20.30 -45.78 1.08
N ARG A 133 20.45 -46.17 2.35
CA ARG A 133 21.68 -46.08 3.13
C ARG A 133 22.35 -47.44 3.19
#